data_AF-A0A413YMX5-F1
#
_entry.id   AF-A0A413YMX5-F1
#
_cell.length_a   1.000
_cell.length_b   1.000
_cell.length_c   1.000
_cell.angle_alpha   90.00
_cell.angle_beta   90.00
_cell.angle_gamma   90.00
#
_symmetry.space_group_name_H-M   'P 1'
#
loop_
_entity.id
_entity.type
_entity.pdbx_description
1 polymer ?
#
loop_
_entity_poly.entity_id
_entity_poly.type
_entity_poly.pdbx_seq_one_letter_code
_entity_poly.pdbx_strand_id
1 'polypeptide(L)'
;MKYQNIRVGHFISRPNRFIAKIEIEGAEETVHVKNTGRCAELLVPGAEVYVQDSLQEAEDWLSDNELLQGEMQMAVSSKSTNIGKKRKTRWDLIAVRKGDRLINMDSQIPNKIVKEWLEQEKWNHNLHNQSDRIHGITKIQPEYTYGKSRIDLYVEAQDRKILIEVKGVTLEENGVVRFPDAPSERAVKHVHELKEALKEGYECYVFFVIQMSGVRYFTPNMDTHPEFKEALKEAAEAGVHVVAYDCSVREDEIRIQDPVPVILENPELYELSQVLVPWYQKARRDLPWRHTTDPYRIWVSEIMLQQTRVEAVKRYYARFMEALPNVNALANVEEDKLLKLWEGLGYYNRVRNMQKAARQIMVDYNGTFPKTYEEIQSLTGIGNYTAGAISSFSFGLPYPAVDGNVLRVITRITADDSDIMKQSTRKQIEEKLKKVIPKDCAGDFNQGLIELGAIVCVPNGEPKCEECPAAPFCQARIQGKIQELPVKEKAKARRIEKKTVLILRDEDKIAICKRPAKGLLAGLYELPNIEEHLNKKEITQYCKEIGLMPIHIKKLPAAKHIFSHIEWQMIGYDIRVDELEKTNNKKYLFIHPEEIQKEYPIPSAFEKYMKLI
;
A
#
# COMPACT_ATOMS: atom_id res chain seq x y z
N MET A 1 22.61 5.38 -31.01
CA MET A 1 23.75 6.29 -31.26
C MET A 1 25.08 5.59 -30.98
N LYS A 2 26.04 5.67 -31.91
CA LYS A 2 27.43 5.26 -31.71
C LYS A 2 28.33 6.48 -31.61
N TYR A 3 29.27 6.46 -30.67
CA TYR A 3 30.34 7.42 -30.55
C TYR A 3 31.59 6.88 -31.24
N GLN A 4 32.46 7.78 -31.68
CA GLN A 4 33.71 7.43 -32.35
C GLN A 4 34.89 7.97 -31.54
N ASN A 5 36.07 7.37 -31.70
CA ASN A 5 37.32 7.88 -31.13
C ASN A 5 37.24 8.13 -29.62
N ILE A 6 36.63 7.19 -28.89
CA ILE A 6 36.51 7.26 -27.43
C ILE A 6 37.86 7.01 -26.77
N ARG A 7 38.17 7.82 -25.77
CA ARG A 7 39.31 7.65 -24.85
C ARG A 7 38.81 7.56 -23.42
N VAL A 8 39.52 6.77 -22.63
CA VAL A 8 39.29 6.64 -21.19
C VAL A 8 40.22 7.59 -20.46
N GLY A 9 39.69 8.28 -19.45
CA GLY A 9 40.45 9.12 -18.53
C GLY A 9 39.89 9.05 -17.11
N HIS A 10 40.48 9.82 -16.21
CA HIS A 10 40.04 9.91 -14.82
C HIS A 10 39.65 11.34 -14.47
N PHE A 11 38.48 11.54 -13.91
CA PHE A 11 37.99 12.85 -13.53
C PHE A 11 38.84 13.44 -12.38
N ILE A 12 39.26 14.70 -12.53
CA ILE A 12 40.03 15.43 -11.51
C ILE A 12 39.14 16.45 -10.80
N SER A 13 38.54 17.37 -11.56
CA SER A 13 37.71 18.44 -11.01
C SER A 13 36.77 19.03 -12.07
N ARG A 14 35.72 19.72 -11.63
CA ARG A 14 34.77 20.42 -12.50
C ARG A 14 34.76 21.92 -12.18
N PRO A 15 35.62 22.73 -12.83
CA PRO A 15 35.74 24.15 -12.52
C PRO A 15 34.44 24.94 -12.70
N ASN A 16 33.60 24.56 -13.67
CA ASN A 16 32.25 25.12 -13.86
C ASN A 16 31.36 24.12 -14.60
N ARG A 17 30.08 24.49 -14.81
CA ARG A 17 29.08 23.58 -15.41
C ARG A 17 29.37 23.11 -16.85
N PHE A 18 30.28 23.76 -17.57
CA PHE A 18 30.58 23.46 -18.97
C PHE A 18 31.93 22.77 -19.21
N ILE A 19 32.81 22.73 -18.20
CA ILE A 19 34.15 22.15 -18.35
C ILE A 19 34.51 21.26 -17.17
N ALA A 20 35.25 20.19 -17.46
CA ALA A 20 35.89 19.33 -16.47
C ALA A 20 37.39 19.20 -16.80
N LYS A 21 38.19 18.99 -15.76
CA LYS A 21 39.58 18.57 -15.85
C LYS A 21 39.65 17.07 -15.62
N ILE A 22 40.35 16.37 -16.50
CA ILE A 22 40.53 14.92 -16.43
C ILE A 22 41.99 14.57 -16.68
N GLU A 23 42.43 13.39 -16.27
CA GLU A 23 43.71 12.82 -16.63
C GLU A 23 43.51 11.80 -17.75
N ILE A 24 44.20 11.96 -18.88
CA ILE A 24 44.30 10.97 -19.95
C ILE A 24 45.78 10.68 -20.17
N GLU A 25 46.18 9.41 -20.11
CA GLU A 25 47.56 8.97 -20.37
C GLU A 25 48.62 9.75 -19.56
N GLY A 26 48.28 10.17 -18.33
CA GLY A 26 49.16 10.93 -17.43
C GLY A 26 49.21 12.44 -17.67
N ALA A 27 48.41 12.99 -18.58
CA ALA A 27 48.30 14.42 -18.85
C ALA A 27 46.94 14.98 -18.39
N GLU A 28 46.96 16.16 -17.77
CA GLU A 28 45.74 16.91 -17.45
C GLU A 28 45.16 17.55 -18.71
N GLU A 29 43.92 17.20 -19.03
CA GLU A 29 43.16 17.69 -20.18
C GLU A 29 41.90 18.43 -19.72
N THR A 30 41.54 19.49 -20.47
CA THR A 30 40.26 20.19 -20.27
C THR A 30 39.24 19.71 -21.28
N VAL A 31 38.13 19.18 -20.77
CA VAL A 31 37.06 18.59 -21.58
C VAL A 31 35.77 19.38 -21.42
N HIS A 32 34.96 19.40 -22.47
CA HIS A 32 33.65 20.02 -22.45
C HIS A 32 32.62 19.06 -21.85
N VAL A 33 31.77 19.59 -20.98
CA VAL A 33 30.70 18.86 -20.30
C VAL A 33 29.37 19.33 -20.87
N LYS A 34 28.71 18.48 -21.67
CA LYS A 34 27.42 18.76 -22.30
C LYS A 34 26.27 18.82 -21.29
N ASN A 35 26.36 18.04 -20.20
CA ASN A 35 25.38 18.09 -19.12
C ASN A 35 25.62 19.30 -18.19
N THR A 36 24.74 20.29 -18.26
CA THR A 36 24.84 21.50 -17.43
C THR A 36 24.31 21.32 -16.00
N GLY A 37 23.75 20.16 -15.68
CA GLY A 37 23.25 19.79 -14.36
C GLY A 37 24.35 19.67 -13.32
N ARG A 38 23.98 19.37 -12.07
CA ARG A 38 24.93 19.37 -10.93
C ARG A 38 25.99 18.27 -11.06
N CYS A 39 25.59 17.06 -11.48
CA CYS A 39 26.46 15.89 -11.70
C CYS A 39 27.45 15.59 -10.56
N ALA A 40 27.14 15.95 -9.30
CA ALA A 40 28.10 15.89 -8.20
C ALA A 40 28.33 14.45 -7.70
N GLU A 41 27.30 13.62 -7.86
CA GLU A 41 27.26 12.18 -7.59
C GLU A 41 27.90 11.33 -8.70
N LEU A 42 28.15 11.95 -9.85
CA LEU A 42 28.72 11.31 -11.04
C LEU A 42 30.20 11.68 -11.20
N LEU A 43 30.52 12.97 -11.11
CA LEU A 43 31.86 13.51 -11.31
C LEU A 43 32.59 13.65 -9.98
N VAL A 44 32.98 12.50 -9.43
CA VAL A 44 33.79 12.39 -8.20
C VAL A 44 35.26 12.23 -8.58
N PRO A 45 36.22 12.90 -7.91
CA PRO A 45 37.65 12.76 -8.21
C PRO A 45 38.08 11.28 -8.28
N GLY A 46 38.80 10.92 -9.34
CA GLY A 46 39.21 9.56 -9.65
C GLY A 46 38.18 8.72 -10.42
N ALA A 47 36.96 9.23 -10.66
CA ALA A 47 35.97 8.51 -11.46
C ALA A 47 36.47 8.29 -12.90
N GLU A 48 36.35 7.07 -13.40
CA GLU A 48 36.65 6.76 -14.79
C GLU A 48 35.63 7.42 -15.71
N VAL A 49 36.12 8.17 -16.70
CA VAL A 49 35.33 8.94 -17.65
C VAL A 49 35.70 8.58 -19.09
N TYR A 50 34.71 8.67 -19.96
CA TYR A 50 34.82 8.35 -21.38
C TYR A 50 34.59 9.64 -22.15
N VAL A 51 35.56 10.00 -22.99
CA VAL A 51 35.53 11.23 -23.76
C VAL A 51 35.68 10.95 -25.25
N GLN A 52 35.01 11.75 -26.07
CA GLN A 52 35.08 11.68 -27.53
C GLN A 52 36.01 12.78 -28.06
N ASP A 53 36.90 12.42 -29.00
CA ASP A 53 37.68 13.41 -29.74
C ASP A 53 36.77 14.18 -30.69
N SER A 54 36.64 15.49 -30.45
CA SER A 54 35.71 16.38 -31.14
C SER A 54 36.38 17.15 -32.31
N LEU A 55 37.68 16.95 -32.55
CA LEU A 55 38.42 17.57 -33.67
C LEU A 55 38.32 16.78 -34.98
N GLN A 56 38.17 15.45 -34.91
CA GLN A 56 38.09 14.60 -36.11
C GLN A 56 36.72 14.66 -36.81
N GLU A 57 35.64 14.96 -36.06
CA GLU A 57 34.29 15.24 -36.61
C GLU A 57 34.29 16.39 -37.63
N ALA A 58 35.18 17.38 -37.47
CA ALA A 58 35.28 18.52 -38.38
C ALA A 58 36.11 18.21 -39.63
N GLU A 59 37.13 17.34 -39.52
CA GLU A 59 37.98 16.92 -40.63
C GLU A 59 37.26 15.90 -41.53
N ASP A 60 36.54 14.94 -40.97
CA ASP A 60 35.75 13.96 -41.73
C ASP A 60 34.60 14.61 -42.51
N TRP A 61 33.97 15.67 -41.95
CA TRP A 61 32.93 16.44 -42.66
C TRP A 61 33.49 17.29 -43.82
N LEU A 62 34.75 17.73 -43.70
CA LEU A 62 35.47 18.46 -44.75
C LEU A 62 35.95 17.54 -45.88
N SER A 63 36.32 16.29 -45.58
CA SER A 63 36.73 15.31 -46.59
C SER A 63 35.56 14.75 -47.41
N ASP A 64 34.37 14.63 -46.82
CA ASP A 64 33.18 14.12 -47.51
C ASP A 64 32.52 15.13 -48.49
N ASN A 65 33.00 16.39 -48.51
CA ASN A 65 32.47 17.49 -49.33
C ASN A 65 33.52 18.13 -50.25
N GLU A 66 34.36 17.32 -50.91
CA GLU A 66 35.39 17.80 -51.86
C GLU A 66 34.84 18.62 -53.06
N LEU A 67 33.54 18.55 -53.36
CA LEU A 67 32.91 19.23 -54.50
C LEU A 67 32.61 20.73 -54.31
N LEU A 68 32.98 21.33 -53.17
CA LEU A 68 32.72 22.75 -52.89
C LEU A 68 33.99 23.60 -52.72
N GLN A 69 35.14 23.14 -53.21
CA GLN A 69 36.37 23.96 -53.21
C GLN A 69 36.40 25.05 -54.33
N GLY A 70 35.46 25.04 -55.28
CA GLY A 70 35.46 25.94 -56.44
C GLY A 70 34.68 27.25 -56.30
N GLU A 71 33.71 27.37 -55.39
CA GLU A 71 32.77 28.51 -55.36
C GLU A 71 32.84 29.34 -54.07
N MET A 72 33.99 29.38 -53.41
CA MET A 72 34.19 30.18 -52.19
C MET A 72 34.87 31.53 -52.44
N GLN A 73 34.64 32.12 -53.61
CA GLN A 73 35.17 33.45 -53.97
C GLN A 73 34.09 34.44 -54.40
N MET A 74 32.85 34.35 -53.89
CA MET A 74 31.89 35.46 -54.06
C MET A 74 30.80 35.63 -52.98
N ALA A 75 30.76 34.80 -51.93
CA ALA A 75 29.73 34.86 -50.89
C ALA A 75 30.22 35.42 -49.53
N VAL A 76 31.17 36.37 -49.54
CA VAL A 76 31.55 37.13 -48.33
C VAL A 76 30.83 38.48 -48.30
N SER A 77 29.50 38.45 -48.44
CA SER A 77 28.66 39.52 -47.89
C SER A 77 27.24 38.98 -47.71
N SER A 78 26.71 39.12 -46.49
CA SER A 78 25.38 38.71 -46.01
C SER A 78 25.18 37.24 -45.57
N LYS A 79 24.75 37.11 -44.30
CA LYS A 79 24.27 35.91 -43.57
C LYS A 79 25.31 34.86 -43.13
N SER A 80 25.93 35.16 -41.99
CA SER A 80 26.19 34.25 -40.84
C SER A 80 26.01 32.75 -41.07
N THR A 81 26.91 32.14 -41.84
CA THR A 81 27.19 30.71 -41.79
C THR A 81 28.18 30.47 -40.65
N ASN A 82 27.78 29.65 -39.67
CA ASN A 82 28.51 29.36 -38.45
C ASN A 82 29.64 28.32 -38.70
N ILE A 83 30.36 28.45 -39.80
CA ILE A 83 31.47 27.56 -40.16
C ILE A 83 32.75 28.23 -39.65
N GLY A 84 33.35 27.68 -38.58
CA GLY A 84 34.69 28.07 -38.14
C GLY A 84 34.83 28.80 -36.79
N LYS A 85 34.02 28.50 -35.76
CA LYS A 85 34.44 28.77 -34.38
C LYS A 85 35.44 27.69 -33.94
N LYS A 86 36.73 28.04 -33.79
CA LYS A 86 37.73 27.19 -33.09
C LYS A 86 37.14 26.70 -31.76
N ARG A 87 36.83 25.40 -31.65
CA ARG A 87 36.43 24.77 -30.38
C ARG A 87 37.57 25.00 -29.36
N LYS A 88 37.22 25.36 -28.13
CA LYS A 88 38.20 25.64 -27.06
C LYS A 88 38.75 24.36 -26.41
N THR A 89 38.08 23.23 -26.58
CA THR A 89 38.40 21.94 -25.96
C THR A 89 38.42 20.86 -27.03
N ARG A 90 39.41 19.96 -26.99
CA ARG A 90 39.53 18.82 -27.91
C ARG A 90 38.50 17.73 -27.62
N TRP A 91 38.14 17.55 -26.36
CA TRP A 91 37.36 16.42 -25.89
C TRP A 91 35.97 16.83 -25.42
N ASP A 92 34.97 15.99 -25.73
CA ASP A 92 33.63 16.04 -25.15
C ASP A 92 33.45 14.89 -24.17
N LEU A 93 32.97 15.17 -22.95
CA LEU A 93 32.64 14.16 -21.96
C LEU A 93 31.35 13.42 -22.35
N ILE A 94 31.43 12.11 -22.55
CA ILE A 94 30.34 11.26 -23.03
C ILE A 94 29.73 10.41 -21.92
N ALA A 95 30.55 9.74 -21.12
CA ALA A 95 30.06 8.86 -20.07
C ALA A 95 30.98 8.84 -18.86
N VAL A 96 30.46 8.34 -17.75
CA VAL A 96 31.19 8.18 -16.49
C VAL A 96 30.82 6.85 -15.84
N ARG A 97 31.81 6.20 -15.24
CA ARG A 97 31.60 4.97 -14.47
C ARG A 97 31.29 5.31 -13.02
N LYS A 98 30.17 4.80 -12.52
CA LYS A 98 29.72 4.90 -11.13
C LYS A 98 29.48 3.49 -10.58
N GLY A 99 30.39 3.03 -9.71
CA GLY A 99 30.42 1.63 -9.30
C GLY A 99 30.55 0.72 -10.53
N ASP A 100 29.65 -0.26 -10.66
CA ASP A 100 29.65 -1.19 -11.79
C ASP A 100 28.88 -0.68 -13.02
N ARG A 101 28.34 0.56 -12.98
CA ARG A 101 27.48 1.11 -14.03
C ARG A 101 28.19 2.15 -14.86
N LEU A 102 27.94 2.13 -16.17
CA LEU A 102 28.31 3.20 -17.08
C LEU A 102 27.09 4.10 -17.32
N ILE A 103 27.25 5.40 -17.07
CA ILE A 103 26.19 6.40 -17.17
C ILE A 103 26.57 7.35 -18.30
N ASN A 104 25.71 7.45 -19.31
CA ASN A 104 25.89 8.43 -20.37
C ASN A 104 25.52 9.83 -19.86
N MET A 105 26.41 10.78 -20.09
CA MET A 105 26.29 12.17 -19.65
C MET A 105 26.02 13.13 -20.80
N ASP A 106 25.84 12.64 -22.02
CA ASP A 106 25.54 13.51 -23.15
C ASP A 106 24.06 13.91 -23.12
N SER A 107 23.78 15.12 -22.62
CA SER A 107 22.42 15.66 -22.48
C SER A 107 21.73 15.96 -23.82
N GLN A 108 22.44 15.94 -24.94
CA GLN A 108 21.90 16.22 -26.27
C GLN A 108 21.38 14.95 -26.97
N ILE A 109 21.70 13.78 -26.44
CA ILE A 109 21.44 12.49 -27.06
C ILE A 109 20.03 11.92 -26.82
N PRO A 110 19.37 12.13 -25.67
CA PRO A 110 18.02 11.62 -25.43
C PRO A 110 17.04 11.84 -26.59
N ASN A 111 16.90 13.08 -27.07
CA ASN A 111 15.99 13.42 -28.16
C ASN A 111 16.36 12.68 -29.46
N LYS A 112 17.66 12.57 -29.75
CA LYS A 112 18.18 11.89 -30.94
C LYS A 112 17.86 10.41 -30.91
N ILE A 113 18.11 9.72 -29.79
CA ILE A 113 17.87 8.27 -29.72
C ILE A 113 16.39 7.92 -29.65
N VAL A 114 15.53 8.77 -29.06
CA VAL A 114 14.07 8.58 -29.13
C VAL A 114 13.58 8.71 -30.58
N LYS A 115 14.07 9.72 -31.32
CA LYS A 115 13.78 9.87 -32.75
C LYS A 115 14.25 8.66 -33.57
N GLU A 116 15.51 8.24 -33.41
CA GLU A 116 16.05 7.05 -34.10
C GLU A 116 15.24 5.79 -33.77
N TRP A 117 14.75 5.67 -32.54
CA TRP A 117 13.96 4.51 -32.10
C TRP A 117 12.54 4.50 -32.69
N LEU A 118 11.92 5.67 -32.83
CA LEU A 118 10.66 5.87 -33.54
C LEU A 118 10.79 5.56 -35.03
N GLU A 119 11.84 6.04 -35.71
CA GLU A 119 12.08 5.79 -37.14
C GLU A 119 12.24 4.30 -37.46
N GLN A 120 12.72 3.52 -36.49
CA GLN A 120 12.84 2.06 -36.61
C GLN A 120 11.53 1.32 -36.26
N GLU A 121 10.47 2.06 -35.91
CA GLU A 121 9.19 1.58 -35.38
C GLU A 121 9.35 0.56 -34.22
N LYS A 122 10.42 0.70 -33.44
CA LYS A 122 10.76 -0.27 -32.37
C LYS A 122 10.05 -0.01 -31.05
N TRP A 123 9.42 1.16 -30.89
CA TRP A 123 8.77 1.51 -29.64
C TRP A 123 7.40 0.84 -29.50
N ASN A 124 7.31 -0.11 -28.56
CA ASN A 124 6.04 -0.59 -28.05
C ASN A 124 5.87 -0.12 -26.59
N HIS A 125 5.01 0.87 -26.37
CA HIS A 125 4.87 1.48 -25.05
C HIS A 125 4.10 0.62 -24.04
N ASN A 126 3.43 -0.45 -24.49
CA ASN A 126 2.71 -1.39 -23.65
C ASN A 126 3.04 -2.83 -24.04
N LEU A 127 3.87 -3.51 -23.24
CA LEU A 127 4.25 -4.92 -23.46
C LEU A 127 3.06 -5.90 -23.38
N HIS A 128 1.93 -5.47 -22.80
CA HIS A 128 0.74 -6.31 -22.61
C HIS A 128 -0.38 -6.03 -23.61
N ASN A 129 -0.26 -4.98 -24.44
CA ASN A 129 -1.25 -4.67 -25.47
C ASN A 129 -0.57 -4.21 -26.77
N GLN A 130 -0.58 -5.05 -27.80
CA GLN A 130 0.05 -4.74 -29.09
C GLN A 130 -0.62 -3.57 -29.83
N SER A 131 -1.88 -3.24 -29.53
CA SER A 131 -2.61 -2.13 -30.17
C SER A 131 -2.08 -0.74 -29.78
N ASP A 132 -1.27 -0.67 -28.73
CA ASP A 132 -0.73 0.58 -28.20
C ASP A 132 0.58 0.98 -28.90
N ARG A 133 1.22 0.08 -29.65
CA ARG A 133 2.45 0.38 -30.42
C ARG A 133 2.26 1.61 -31.30
N ILE A 134 3.25 2.51 -31.31
CA ILE A 134 3.27 3.59 -32.31
C ILE A 134 3.85 3.00 -33.59
N HIS A 135 3.00 2.84 -34.60
CA HIS A 135 3.36 2.21 -35.88
C HIS A 135 2.67 2.93 -37.04
N GLY A 136 3.14 2.71 -38.26
CA GLY A 136 2.64 3.44 -39.43
C GLY A 136 2.99 4.92 -39.34
N ILE A 137 4.20 5.22 -38.87
CA ILE A 137 4.68 6.59 -38.72
C ILE A 137 4.93 7.19 -40.10
N THR A 138 4.24 8.28 -40.42
CA THR A 138 4.37 8.99 -41.69
C THR A 138 5.23 10.24 -41.58
N LYS A 139 5.33 10.81 -40.37
CA LYS A 139 6.10 12.04 -40.12
C LYS A 139 6.66 12.05 -38.71
N ILE A 140 7.93 12.45 -38.60
CA ILE A 140 8.58 12.81 -37.33
C ILE A 140 9.21 14.19 -37.52
N GLN A 141 8.76 15.16 -36.73
CA GLN A 141 9.25 16.53 -36.75
C GLN A 141 9.85 16.90 -35.39
N PRO A 142 11.18 17.03 -35.30
CA PRO A 142 11.84 17.55 -34.10
C PRO A 142 11.54 19.02 -33.86
N GLU A 143 11.72 19.47 -32.61
CA GLU A 143 11.71 20.89 -32.26
C GLU A 143 10.41 21.59 -32.69
N TYR A 144 9.27 20.90 -32.51
CA TYR A 144 7.95 21.34 -32.95
C TYR A 144 7.39 22.46 -32.06
N THR A 145 6.97 23.56 -32.68
CA THR A 145 6.37 24.68 -31.96
C THR A 145 4.90 24.38 -31.66
N TYR A 146 4.54 24.27 -30.39
CA TYR A 146 3.17 24.21 -29.92
C TYR A 146 2.90 25.35 -28.93
N GLY A 147 1.91 26.19 -29.24
CA GLY A 147 1.63 27.40 -28.47
C GLY A 147 2.86 28.32 -28.37
N LYS A 148 3.38 28.50 -27.15
CA LYS A 148 4.57 29.33 -26.85
C LYS A 148 5.82 28.50 -26.54
N SER A 149 5.76 27.19 -26.68
CA SER A 149 6.86 26.29 -26.36
C SER A 149 7.26 25.47 -27.55
N ARG A 150 8.42 24.85 -27.38
CA ARG A 150 8.98 23.95 -28.35
C ARG A 150 9.05 22.57 -27.71
N ILE A 151 8.22 21.68 -28.24
CA ILE A 151 8.14 20.27 -27.87
C ILE A 151 9.20 19.50 -28.65
N ASP A 152 9.83 18.52 -28.02
CA ASP A 152 10.98 17.83 -28.59
C ASP A 152 10.64 17.10 -29.89
N LEU A 153 9.50 16.40 -29.95
CA LEU A 153 9.08 15.65 -31.13
C LEU A 153 7.56 15.77 -31.36
N TYR A 154 7.17 16.01 -32.61
CA TYR A 154 5.83 15.79 -33.14
C TYR A 154 5.85 14.58 -34.08
N VAL A 155 4.89 13.68 -33.93
CA VAL A 155 4.78 12.45 -34.71
C VAL A 155 3.37 12.33 -35.30
N GLU A 156 3.29 12.02 -36.59
CA GLU A 156 2.07 11.56 -37.24
C GLU A 156 2.19 10.06 -37.47
N ALA A 157 1.25 9.30 -36.93
CA ALA A 157 1.20 7.86 -37.07
C ALA A 157 -0.25 7.46 -37.32
N GLN A 158 -0.54 6.97 -38.53
CA GLN A 158 -1.93 6.75 -38.98
C GLN A 158 -2.77 8.02 -38.79
N ASP A 159 -3.88 7.94 -38.04
CA ASP A 159 -4.77 9.07 -37.72
C ASP A 159 -4.39 9.80 -36.41
N ARG A 160 -3.25 9.45 -35.79
CA ARG A 160 -2.82 9.98 -34.49
C ARG A 160 -1.85 11.15 -34.69
N LYS A 161 -2.06 12.21 -33.92
CA LYS A 161 -1.14 13.34 -33.77
C LYS A 161 -0.52 13.28 -32.39
N ILE A 162 0.77 13.03 -32.32
CA ILE A 162 1.45 12.73 -31.06
C ILE A 162 2.49 13.81 -30.75
N LEU A 163 2.48 14.30 -29.51
CA LEU A 163 3.49 15.20 -28.95
C LEU A 163 4.30 14.46 -27.90
N ILE A 164 5.63 14.47 -28.03
CA ILE A 164 6.54 13.78 -27.12
C ILE A 164 7.54 14.79 -26.58
N GLU A 165 7.52 14.98 -25.27
CA GLU A 165 8.53 15.71 -24.53
C GLU A 165 9.53 14.71 -23.93
N VAL A 166 10.81 14.86 -24.26
CA VAL A 166 11.87 13.93 -23.88
C VAL A 166 12.67 14.52 -22.71
N LYS A 167 13.01 13.68 -21.74
CA LYS A 167 13.80 14.03 -20.56
C LYS A 167 14.93 13.03 -20.36
N GLY A 168 16.17 13.50 -20.44
CA GLY A 168 17.33 12.71 -20.04
C GLY A 168 17.39 12.57 -18.51
N VAL A 169 17.64 11.36 -18.02
CA VAL A 169 17.73 11.06 -16.59
C VAL A 169 19.07 10.39 -16.30
N THR A 170 19.89 11.09 -15.50
CA THR A 170 21.22 10.64 -15.07
C THR A 170 21.35 10.55 -13.55
N LEU A 171 20.42 11.14 -12.80
CA LEU A 171 20.41 11.08 -11.33
C LEU A 171 19.91 9.71 -10.88
N GLU A 172 20.75 9.03 -10.12
CA GLU A 172 20.53 7.67 -9.64
C GLU A 172 21.02 7.55 -8.18
N GLU A 173 20.21 6.90 -7.35
CA GLU A 173 20.53 6.60 -5.96
C GLU A 173 19.99 5.20 -5.61
N ASN A 174 20.87 4.25 -5.26
CA ASN A 174 20.50 2.90 -4.82
C ASN A 174 19.55 2.14 -5.79
N GLY A 175 19.82 2.28 -7.08
CA GLY A 175 19.03 1.71 -8.17
C GLY A 175 17.78 2.51 -8.54
N VAL A 176 17.46 3.59 -7.84
CA VAL A 176 16.30 4.45 -8.10
C VAL A 176 16.73 5.66 -8.91
N VAL A 177 16.06 5.92 -10.03
CA VAL A 177 16.37 7.08 -10.88
C VAL A 177 15.33 8.18 -10.73
N ARG A 178 15.79 9.43 -10.76
CA ARG A 178 14.93 10.58 -10.45
C ARG A 178 15.13 11.74 -11.40
N PHE A 179 14.06 12.51 -11.62
CA PHE A 179 14.10 13.76 -12.37
C PHE A 179 13.19 14.82 -11.72
N PRO A 180 13.57 16.10 -11.69
CA PRO A 180 14.82 16.64 -12.22
C PRO A 180 16.00 16.55 -11.23
N ASP A 181 17.22 16.71 -11.73
CA ASP A 181 18.45 16.83 -10.94
C ASP A 181 18.74 18.26 -10.46
N ALA A 182 18.04 19.25 -11.04
CA ALA A 182 18.00 20.65 -10.61
C ALA A 182 16.60 21.25 -10.86
N PRO A 183 16.17 22.28 -10.11
CA PRO A 183 14.87 22.94 -10.34
C PRO A 183 14.72 23.41 -11.79
N SER A 184 13.56 23.18 -12.39
CA SER A 184 13.30 23.46 -13.81
C SER A 184 11.85 23.86 -14.06
N GLU A 185 11.58 25.15 -13.97
CA GLU A 185 10.28 25.76 -14.33
C GLU A 185 9.86 25.45 -15.77
N ARG A 186 10.86 25.36 -16.66
CA ARG A 186 10.62 24.98 -18.05
C ARG A 186 10.02 23.58 -18.16
N ALA A 187 10.50 22.63 -17.37
CA ALA A 187 9.97 21.27 -17.38
C ALA A 187 8.51 21.24 -16.90
N VAL A 188 8.18 21.99 -15.85
CA VAL A 188 6.81 22.14 -15.35
C VAL A 188 5.90 22.73 -16.43
N LYS A 189 6.33 23.82 -17.07
CA LYS A 189 5.58 24.49 -18.13
C LYS A 189 5.26 23.54 -19.30
N HIS A 190 6.26 22.79 -19.77
CA HIS A 190 6.08 21.86 -20.89
C HIS A 190 5.09 20.74 -20.55
N VAL A 191 5.11 20.21 -19.32
CA VAL A 191 4.15 19.21 -18.86
C VAL A 191 2.72 19.75 -18.86
N HIS A 192 2.50 21.00 -18.41
CA HIS A 192 1.18 21.62 -18.48
C HIS A 192 0.71 21.87 -19.92
N GLU A 193 1.61 22.26 -20.82
CA GLU A 193 1.26 22.45 -22.23
C GLU A 193 0.86 21.14 -22.92
N LEU A 194 1.50 20.01 -22.57
CA LEU A 194 1.05 18.69 -23.03
C LEU A 194 -0.36 18.35 -22.53
N LYS A 195 -0.68 18.67 -21.27
CA LYS A 195 -2.03 18.50 -20.71
C LYS A 195 -3.07 19.34 -21.45
N GLU A 196 -2.72 20.56 -21.87
CA GLU A 196 -3.61 21.40 -22.69
C GLU A 196 -3.76 20.83 -24.11
N ALA A 197 -2.69 20.31 -24.72
CA ALA A 197 -2.73 19.71 -26.05
C ALA A 197 -3.65 18.48 -26.13
N LEU A 198 -3.82 17.72 -25.04
CA LEU A 198 -4.82 16.63 -24.98
C LEU A 198 -6.22 17.11 -25.36
N LYS A 199 -6.60 18.33 -24.96
CA LYS A 199 -7.93 18.89 -25.23
C LYS A 199 -8.14 19.21 -26.72
N GLU A 200 -7.04 19.38 -27.45
CA GLU A 200 -7.04 19.61 -28.90
C GLU A 200 -6.95 18.30 -29.70
N GLY A 201 -7.01 17.14 -29.04
CA GLY A 201 -6.99 15.83 -29.67
C GLY A 201 -5.59 15.31 -29.97
N TYR A 202 -4.53 15.92 -29.42
CA TYR A 202 -3.20 15.32 -29.44
C TYR A 202 -3.13 14.16 -28.44
N GLU A 203 -2.34 13.17 -28.78
CA GLU A 203 -1.84 12.19 -27.84
C GLU A 203 -0.50 12.66 -27.28
N CYS A 204 -0.33 12.67 -25.96
CA CYS A 204 0.80 13.34 -25.33
C CYS A 204 1.64 12.40 -24.49
N TYR A 205 2.96 12.52 -24.59
CA TYR A 205 3.93 11.72 -23.85
C TYR A 205 4.97 12.59 -23.14
N VAL A 206 5.27 12.24 -21.89
CA VAL A 206 6.53 12.59 -21.23
C VAL A 206 7.40 11.34 -21.24
N PHE A 207 8.51 11.38 -21.99
CA PHE A 207 9.40 10.26 -22.22
C PHE A 207 10.71 10.46 -21.46
N PHE A 208 10.91 9.67 -20.41
CA PHE A 208 12.16 9.65 -19.66
C PHE A 208 13.13 8.64 -20.26
N VAL A 209 14.27 9.15 -20.74
CA VAL A 209 15.41 8.35 -21.21
C VAL A 209 16.37 8.20 -20.04
N ILE A 210 16.36 7.02 -19.42
CA ILE A 210 17.26 6.69 -18.34
C ILE A 210 18.60 6.29 -18.96
N GLN A 211 19.62 7.14 -18.80
CA GLN A 211 20.90 7.07 -19.51
C GLN A 211 21.87 6.05 -18.88
N MET A 212 21.35 4.92 -18.42
CA MET A 212 22.03 3.79 -17.79
C MET A 212 21.10 2.57 -17.80
N SER A 213 21.60 1.39 -17.41
CA SER A 213 20.81 0.15 -17.32
C SER A 213 20.72 -0.40 -15.89
N GLY A 214 19.82 -1.36 -15.68
CA GLY A 214 19.73 -2.11 -14.41
C GLY A 214 19.13 -1.30 -13.28
N VAL A 215 18.26 -0.35 -13.60
CA VAL A 215 17.54 0.48 -12.62
C VAL A 215 16.27 -0.22 -12.14
N ARG A 216 15.80 0.14 -10.94
CA ARG A 216 14.65 -0.51 -10.30
C ARG A 216 13.33 0.14 -10.71
N TYR A 217 13.28 1.47 -10.67
CA TYR A 217 12.14 2.28 -11.08
C TYR A 217 12.54 3.76 -11.20
N PHE A 218 11.70 4.53 -11.88
CA PHE A 218 11.75 5.99 -11.96
C PHE A 218 10.74 6.61 -11.01
N THR A 219 11.13 7.68 -10.32
CA THR A 219 10.21 8.53 -9.53
C THR A 219 10.60 10.01 -9.67
N PRO A 220 9.63 10.95 -9.68
CA PRO A 220 9.92 12.38 -9.62
C PRO A 220 10.75 12.75 -8.39
N ASN A 221 11.67 13.71 -8.53
CA ASN A 221 12.57 14.14 -7.47
C ASN A 221 11.93 15.23 -6.58
N MET A 222 11.32 14.78 -5.47
CA MET A 222 10.67 15.68 -4.51
C MET A 222 11.62 16.54 -3.71
N ASP A 223 12.85 16.10 -3.52
CA ASP A 223 13.85 16.85 -2.75
C ASP A 223 14.34 18.08 -3.54
N THR A 224 14.22 18.03 -4.86
CA THR A 224 14.72 19.07 -5.78
C THR A 224 13.63 19.97 -6.31
N HIS A 225 12.48 19.41 -6.76
CA HIS A 225 11.42 20.22 -7.37
C HIS A 225 10.02 19.58 -7.17
N PRO A 226 9.38 19.79 -6.01
CA PRO A 226 8.05 19.26 -5.69
C PRO A 226 6.97 19.58 -6.73
N GLU A 227 6.98 20.80 -7.28
CA GLU A 227 6.03 21.31 -8.26
C GLU A 227 6.04 20.47 -9.54
N PHE A 228 7.20 19.94 -9.93
CA PHE A 228 7.32 19.05 -11.09
C PHE A 228 6.58 17.73 -10.91
N LYS A 229 6.62 17.13 -9.71
CA LYS A 229 5.85 15.91 -9.43
C LYS A 229 4.36 16.19 -9.55
N GLU A 230 3.87 17.26 -8.93
CA GLU A 230 2.44 17.56 -8.94
C GLU A 230 1.96 17.84 -10.37
N ALA A 231 2.73 18.60 -11.17
CA ALA A 231 2.44 18.79 -12.59
C ALA A 231 2.41 17.46 -13.38
N LEU A 232 3.40 16.58 -13.16
CA LEU A 232 3.47 15.29 -13.85
C LEU A 232 2.34 14.34 -13.45
N LYS A 233 1.97 14.34 -12.17
CA LYS A 233 0.83 13.58 -11.65
C LYS A 233 -0.48 14.07 -12.26
N GLU A 234 -0.74 15.38 -12.22
CA GLU A 234 -1.94 15.96 -12.83
C GLU A 234 -2.03 15.69 -14.33
N ALA A 235 -0.90 15.75 -15.04
CA ALA A 235 -0.83 15.43 -16.45
C ALA A 235 -1.16 13.94 -16.69
N ALA A 236 -0.59 13.03 -15.91
CA ALA A 236 -0.89 11.61 -15.99
C ALA A 236 -2.36 11.29 -15.71
N GLU A 237 -2.96 11.91 -14.67
CA GLU A 237 -4.39 11.77 -14.36
C GLU A 237 -5.29 12.35 -15.46
N ALA A 238 -4.83 13.36 -16.20
CA ALA A 238 -5.53 13.92 -17.35
C ALA A 238 -5.40 13.08 -18.63
N GLY A 239 -4.49 12.08 -18.66
CA GLY A 239 -4.28 11.19 -19.81
C GLY A 239 -2.94 11.36 -20.54
N VAL A 240 -2.01 12.19 -20.04
CA VAL A 240 -0.64 12.24 -20.61
C VAL A 240 0.09 10.96 -20.23
N HIS A 241 0.64 10.27 -21.22
CA HIS A 241 1.40 9.05 -20.99
C HIS A 241 2.79 9.39 -20.41
N VAL A 242 3.10 8.87 -19.23
CA VAL A 242 4.41 9.04 -18.60
C VAL A 242 5.16 7.73 -18.69
N VAL A 243 6.24 7.71 -19.49
CA VAL A 243 6.99 6.49 -19.76
C VAL A 243 8.46 6.68 -19.44
N ALA A 244 9.12 5.62 -18.99
CA ALA A 244 10.55 5.60 -18.75
C ALA A 244 11.17 4.36 -19.40
N TYR A 245 12.32 4.54 -20.04
CA TYR A 245 13.09 3.45 -20.64
C TYR A 245 14.55 3.59 -20.27
N ASP A 246 15.15 2.47 -19.91
CA ASP A 246 16.58 2.39 -19.66
C ASP A 246 17.37 2.27 -20.96
N CYS A 247 18.68 2.47 -20.84
CA CYS A 247 19.59 2.41 -21.97
C CYS A 247 20.71 1.42 -21.70
N SER A 248 20.97 0.56 -22.68
CA SER A 248 22.25 -0.12 -22.79
C SER A 248 23.31 0.94 -23.10
N VAL A 249 24.20 1.21 -22.15
CA VAL A 249 25.34 2.12 -22.32
C VAL A 249 26.61 1.29 -22.37
N ARG A 250 27.34 1.43 -23.47
CA ARG A 250 28.69 0.91 -23.70
C ARG A 250 29.64 2.09 -23.87
N GLU A 251 30.94 1.81 -23.91
CA GLU A 251 31.98 2.84 -24.05
C GLU A 251 31.76 3.71 -25.29
N ASP A 252 31.30 3.10 -26.39
CA ASP A 252 31.12 3.70 -27.71
C ASP A 252 29.65 3.71 -28.18
N GLU A 253 28.68 3.34 -27.35
CA GLU A 253 27.28 3.23 -27.80
C GLU A 253 26.29 3.53 -26.67
N ILE A 254 25.19 4.20 -27.04
CA ILE A 254 23.97 4.24 -26.24
C ILE A 254 22.76 3.85 -27.09
N ARG A 255 21.92 2.97 -26.51
CA ARG A 255 20.70 2.47 -27.13
C ARG A 255 19.61 2.26 -26.08
N ILE A 256 18.40 2.75 -26.36
CA ILE A 256 17.20 2.48 -25.57
C ILE A 256 16.95 0.97 -25.52
N GLN A 257 16.62 0.44 -24.35
CA GLN A 257 16.52 -1.00 -24.09
C GLN A 257 15.17 -1.38 -23.47
N ASP A 258 15.06 -1.38 -22.14
CA ASP A 258 13.94 -1.97 -21.42
C ASP A 258 13.04 -0.90 -20.75
N PRO A 259 11.73 -1.13 -20.63
CA PRO A 259 10.86 -0.22 -19.90
C PRO A 259 11.18 -0.24 -18.41
N VAL A 260 11.07 0.93 -17.78
CA VAL A 260 11.30 1.13 -16.36
C VAL A 260 9.98 1.48 -15.68
N PRO A 261 9.62 0.84 -14.56
CA PRO A 261 8.42 1.22 -13.80
C PRO A 261 8.42 2.70 -13.43
N VAL A 262 7.32 3.40 -13.71
CA VAL A 262 7.14 4.83 -13.38
C VAL A 262 6.27 4.93 -12.12
N ILE A 263 6.85 5.42 -11.03
CA ILE A 263 6.18 5.56 -9.74
C ILE A 263 6.05 7.05 -9.41
N LEU A 264 4.85 7.60 -9.59
CA LEU A 264 4.58 9.02 -9.38
C LEU A 264 4.23 9.36 -7.92
N GLU A 265 3.78 8.37 -7.16
CA GLU A 265 3.30 8.56 -5.78
C GLU A 265 3.71 7.39 -4.89
N ASN A 266 4.05 7.71 -3.63
CA ASN A 266 4.38 6.76 -2.56
C ASN A 266 5.38 5.66 -3.01
N PRO A 267 6.58 6.01 -3.50
CA PRO A 267 7.58 5.02 -3.93
C PRO A 267 7.90 3.97 -2.87
N GLU A 268 7.83 4.32 -1.59
CA GLU A 268 7.97 3.41 -0.45
C GLU A 268 6.93 2.26 -0.44
N LEU A 269 5.73 2.47 -1.00
CA LEU A 269 4.71 1.43 -1.13
C LEU A 269 5.00 0.51 -2.31
N TYR A 270 5.56 1.04 -3.40
CA TYR A 270 6.10 0.21 -4.48
C TYR A 270 7.25 -0.65 -3.96
N GLU A 271 8.18 -0.07 -3.20
CA GLU A 271 9.29 -0.81 -2.59
C GLU A 271 8.81 -1.92 -1.65
N LEU A 272 7.80 -1.62 -0.84
CA LEU A 272 7.14 -2.61 0.01
C LEU A 272 6.61 -3.79 -0.81
N SER A 273 5.97 -3.55 -1.95
CA SER A 273 5.45 -4.62 -2.82
C SER A 273 6.53 -5.58 -3.32
N GLN A 274 7.76 -5.11 -3.49
CA GLN A 274 8.88 -5.92 -3.97
C GLN A 274 9.47 -6.83 -2.88
N VAL A 275 9.45 -6.39 -1.61
CA VAL A 275 10.16 -7.09 -0.52
C VAL A 275 9.23 -7.84 0.43
N LEU A 276 7.95 -7.47 0.48
CA LEU A 276 7.03 -7.98 1.50
C LEU A 276 6.66 -9.45 1.31
N VAL A 277 6.37 -9.87 0.08
CA VAL A 277 5.94 -11.25 -0.21
C VAL A 277 7.07 -12.25 0.08
N PRO A 278 8.32 -12.05 -0.39
CA PRO A 278 9.43 -12.92 -0.02
C PRO A 278 9.68 -12.98 1.49
N TRP A 279 9.50 -11.87 2.20
CA TRP A 279 9.60 -11.85 3.66
C TRP A 279 8.48 -12.65 4.32
N TYR A 280 7.22 -12.43 3.90
CA TYR A 280 6.05 -13.10 4.44
C TYR A 280 6.13 -14.62 4.27
N GLN A 281 6.59 -15.10 3.12
CA GLN A 281 6.74 -16.53 2.85
C GLN A 281 7.69 -17.22 3.85
N LYS A 282 8.69 -16.50 4.37
CA LYS A 282 9.63 -16.99 5.39
C LYS A 282 9.14 -16.78 6.82
N ALA A 283 8.46 -15.65 7.08
CA ALA A 283 8.12 -15.19 8.42
C ALA A 283 6.70 -15.56 8.88
N ARG A 284 5.81 -16.01 7.98
CA ARG A 284 4.41 -16.28 8.31
C ARG A 284 4.28 -17.32 9.42
N ARG A 285 3.47 -16.99 10.42
CA ARG A 285 3.05 -17.95 11.45
C ARG A 285 2.17 -19.05 10.83
N ASP A 286 2.34 -20.25 11.36
CA ASP A 286 1.48 -21.39 11.08
C ASP A 286 0.12 -21.21 11.76
N LEU A 287 -0.93 -20.98 10.95
CA LEU A 287 -2.30 -20.73 11.41
C LEU A 287 -3.28 -21.61 10.62
N PRO A 288 -4.26 -22.27 11.28
CA PRO A 288 -5.14 -23.24 10.62
C PRO A 288 -5.86 -22.71 9.37
N TRP A 289 -6.30 -21.45 9.40
CA TRP A 289 -6.99 -20.80 8.28
C TRP A 289 -6.08 -20.33 7.14
N ARG A 290 -4.76 -20.49 7.25
CA ARG A 290 -3.80 -20.22 6.16
C ARG A 290 -3.56 -21.44 5.26
N HIS A 291 -4.05 -22.61 5.63
CA HIS A 291 -3.89 -23.86 4.88
C HIS A 291 -5.06 -24.16 3.94
N THR A 292 -5.81 -23.13 3.56
CA THR A 292 -7.02 -23.26 2.74
C THR A 292 -7.25 -22.00 1.93
N THR A 293 -7.88 -22.16 0.78
CA THR A 293 -8.43 -21.07 -0.06
C THR A 293 -9.97 -21.08 -0.07
N ASP A 294 -10.59 -21.93 0.76
CA ASP A 294 -12.05 -21.98 0.90
C ASP A 294 -12.57 -20.66 1.50
N PRO A 295 -13.42 -19.91 0.77
CA PRO A 295 -13.91 -18.61 1.21
C PRO A 295 -14.76 -18.70 2.47
N TYR A 296 -15.47 -19.80 2.74
CA TYR A 296 -16.23 -19.96 3.98
C TYR A 296 -15.30 -20.03 5.19
N ARG A 297 -14.25 -20.85 5.09
CA ARG A 297 -13.23 -21.03 6.13
C ARG A 297 -12.47 -19.74 6.42
N ILE A 298 -12.08 -19.01 5.38
CA ILE A 298 -11.41 -17.71 5.51
C ILE A 298 -12.36 -16.68 6.11
N TRP A 299 -13.60 -16.60 5.62
CA TRP A 299 -14.60 -15.68 6.15
C TRP A 299 -14.81 -15.88 7.66
N VAL A 300 -14.97 -17.12 8.12
CA VAL A 300 -15.12 -17.44 9.55
C VAL A 300 -13.91 -16.96 10.35
N SER A 301 -12.67 -17.22 9.90
CA SER A 301 -11.48 -16.74 10.62
C SER A 301 -11.40 -15.23 10.66
N GLU A 302 -11.68 -14.55 9.54
CA GLU A 302 -11.63 -13.09 9.46
C GLU A 302 -12.65 -12.42 10.37
N ILE A 303 -13.87 -12.96 10.46
CA ILE A 303 -14.88 -12.46 11.40
C ILE A 303 -14.45 -12.70 12.86
N MET A 304 -13.87 -13.88 13.18
CA MET A 304 -13.37 -14.17 14.52
C MET A 304 -12.21 -13.25 14.93
N LEU A 305 -11.29 -12.94 14.01
CA LEU A 305 -10.09 -12.12 14.27
C LEU A 305 -10.39 -10.64 14.50
N GLN A 306 -11.59 -10.15 14.16
CA GLN A 306 -12.01 -8.79 14.48
C GLN A 306 -11.93 -8.53 15.99
N GLN A 307 -11.05 -7.63 16.42
CA GLN A 307 -10.84 -7.25 17.82
C GLN A 307 -10.52 -8.43 18.76
N THR A 308 -10.03 -9.57 18.23
CA THR A 308 -9.75 -10.78 19.01
C THR A 308 -8.34 -11.27 18.69
N ARG A 309 -7.61 -11.74 19.71
CA ARG A 309 -6.22 -12.22 19.53
C ARG A 309 -6.20 -13.60 18.85
N VAL A 310 -5.21 -13.80 17.98
CA VAL A 310 -4.99 -15.04 17.21
C VAL A 310 -5.01 -16.30 18.09
N GLU A 311 -4.30 -16.30 19.22
CA GLU A 311 -4.21 -17.48 20.10
C GLU A 311 -5.56 -17.88 20.69
N ALA A 312 -6.43 -16.91 21.01
CA ALA A 312 -7.79 -17.21 21.44
C ALA A 312 -8.57 -17.85 20.28
N VAL A 313 -8.50 -17.28 19.08
CA VAL A 313 -9.28 -17.70 17.91
C VAL A 313 -9.03 -19.16 17.51
N LYS A 314 -7.79 -19.68 17.61
CA LYS A 314 -7.44 -21.05 17.19
C LYS A 314 -8.42 -22.12 17.72
N ARG A 315 -8.71 -22.10 19.03
CA ARG A 315 -9.63 -23.06 19.66
C ARG A 315 -11.07 -22.87 19.20
N TYR A 316 -11.51 -21.62 19.02
CA TYR A 316 -12.87 -21.33 18.55
C TYR A 316 -13.08 -21.72 17.10
N TYR A 317 -12.10 -21.43 16.26
CA TYR A 317 -12.11 -21.81 14.85
C TYR A 317 -12.26 -23.32 14.69
N ALA A 318 -11.46 -24.11 15.41
CA ALA A 318 -11.52 -25.58 15.34
C ALA A 318 -12.92 -26.13 15.67
N ARG A 319 -13.49 -25.78 16.84
CA ARG A 319 -14.84 -26.24 17.21
C ARG A 319 -15.95 -25.74 16.29
N PHE A 320 -15.78 -24.53 15.75
CA PHE A 320 -16.78 -23.93 14.87
C PHE A 320 -16.79 -24.63 13.53
N MET A 321 -15.61 -24.92 12.96
CA MET A 321 -15.47 -25.67 11.71
C MET A 321 -15.91 -27.13 11.84
N GLU A 322 -15.77 -27.74 13.02
CA GLU A 322 -16.29 -29.08 13.30
C GLU A 322 -17.82 -29.09 13.33
N ALA A 323 -18.44 -28.15 14.05
CA ALA A 323 -19.90 -28.11 14.20
C ALA A 323 -20.62 -27.53 12.98
N LEU A 324 -20.01 -26.57 12.28
CA LEU A 324 -20.55 -25.80 11.18
C LEU A 324 -19.53 -25.78 10.03
N PRO A 325 -19.41 -26.86 9.24
CA PRO A 325 -18.33 -27.00 8.26
C PRO A 325 -18.52 -26.18 6.97
N ASN A 326 -19.71 -25.64 6.71
CA ASN A 326 -20.03 -24.92 5.47
C ASN A 326 -21.15 -23.88 5.67
N VAL A 327 -21.41 -23.10 4.61
CA VAL A 327 -22.44 -22.05 4.57
C VAL A 327 -23.82 -22.58 4.97
N ASN A 328 -24.23 -23.74 4.44
CA ASN A 328 -25.53 -24.34 4.72
C ASN A 328 -25.68 -24.71 6.22
N ALA A 329 -24.65 -25.27 6.84
CA ALA A 329 -24.67 -25.58 8.26
C ALA A 329 -24.83 -24.30 9.11
N LEU A 330 -24.10 -23.23 8.77
CA LEU A 330 -24.22 -21.93 9.45
C LEU A 330 -25.59 -21.27 9.24
N ALA A 331 -26.17 -21.38 8.05
CA ALA A 331 -27.47 -20.78 7.76
C ALA A 331 -28.61 -21.41 8.58
N ASN A 332 -28.53 -22.72 8.83
CA ASN A 332 -29.60 -23.53 9.44
C ASN A 332 -29.45 -23.80 10.94
N VAL A 333 -28.30 -23.49 11.56
CA VAL A 333 -28.12 -23.75 12.99
C VAL A 333 -29.03 -22.87 13.87
N GLU A 334 -29.61 -23.47 14.90
CA GLU A 334 -30.38 -22.78 15.95
C GLU A 334 -29.55 -21.68 16.64
N GLU A 335 -30.20 -20.56 16.99
CA GLU A 335 -29.50 -19.39 17.53
C GLU A 335 -28.76 -19.71 18.84
N ASP A 336 -29.38 -20.44 19.76
CA ASP A 336 -28.76 -20.75 21.06
C ASP A 336 -27.51 -21.61 20.88
N LYS A 337 -27.54 -22.60 19.97
CA LYS A 337 -26.35 -23.40 19.61
C LYS A 337 -25.26 -22.55 18.94
N LEU A 338 -25.64 -21.62 18.06
CA LEU A 338 -24.71 -20.71 17.41
C LEU A 338 -24.00 -19.80 18.42
N LEU A 339 -24.76 -19.20 19.33
CA LEU A 339 -24.23 -18.33 20.39
C LEU A 339 -23.35 -19.13 21.37
N LYS A 340 -23.68 -20.40 21.62
CA LYS A 340 -22.86 -21.29 22.45
C LYS A 340 -21.51 -21.61 21.81
N LEU A 341 -21.47 -21.87 20.49
CA LEU A 341 -20.20 -22.04 19.77
C LEU A 341 -19.31 -20.78 19.81
N TRP A 342 -19.94 -19.60 19.88
CA TRP A 342 -19.27 -18.30 19.95
C TRP A 342 -18.96 -17.82 21.38
N GLU A 343 -19.43 -18.54 22.40
CA GLU A 343 -19.40 -18.13 23.80
C GLU A 343 -17.97 -17.85 24.28
N GLY A 344 -17.72 -16.59 24.64
CA GLY A 344 -16.42 -16.11 25.13
C GLY A 344 -15.57 -15.35 24.11
N LEU A 345 -15.92 -15.34 22.82
CA LEU A 345 -15.27 -14.46 21.83
C LEU A 345 -15.68 -12.99 21.94
N GLY A 346 -16.84 -12.73 22.54
CA GLY A 346 -17.43 -11.39 22.63
C GLY A 346 -17.92 -10.85 21.28
N TYR A 347 -18.56 -9.68 21.32
CA TYR A 347 -19.15 -9.00 20.16
C TYR A 347 -20.04 -9.95 19.30
N TYR A 348 -21.06 -10.53 19.93
CA TYR A 348 -21.96 -11.56 19.37
C TYR A 348 -22.76 -11.12 18.14
N ASN A 349 -22.88 -9.82 17.86
CA ASN A 349 -23.49 -9.36 16.61
C ASN A 349 -22.70 -9.83 15.38
N ARG A 350 -21.39 -10.10 15.50
CA ARG A 350 -20.57 -10.65 14.43
C ARG A 350 -21.13 -11.98 13.93
N VAL A 351 -21.32 -12.96 14.83
CA VAL A 351 -21.80 -14.30 14.46
C VAL A 351 -23.25 -14.27 13.97
N ARG A 352 -24.08 -13.38 14.52
CA ARG A 352 -25.46 -13.17 14.03
C ARG A 352 -25.50 -12.63 12.61
N ASN A 353 -24.68 -11.62 12.32
CA ASN A 353 -24.57 -11.08 10.97
C ASN A 353 -23.99 -12.13 10.02
N MET A 354 -23.03 -12.93 10.49
CA MET A 354 -22.48 -14.07 9.73
C MET A 354 -23.56 -15.09 9.37
N GLN A 355 -24.46 -15.44 10.29
CA GLN A 355 -25.59 -16.32 9.96
C GLN A 355 -26.58 -15.66 8.99
N LYS A 356 -26.88 -14.36 9.14
CA LYS A 356 -27.73 -13.64 8.18
C LYS A 356 -27.12 -13.65 6.78
N ALA A 357 -25.83 -13.37 6.67
CA ALA A 357 -25.10 -13.46 5.41
C ALA A 357 -25.04 -14.89 4.86
N ALA A 358 -24.93 -15.91 5.71
CA ALA A 358 -24.98 -17.30 5.26
C ALA A 358 -26.35 -17.63 4.64
N ARG A 359 -27.44 -17.16 5.26
CA ARG A 359 -28.79 -17.27 4.69
C ARG A 359 -28.93 -16.48 3.39
N GLN A 360 -28.34 -15.30 3.31
CA GLN A 360 -28.27 -14.50 2.09
C GLN A 360 -27.54 -15.26 0.97
N ILE A 361 -26.40 -15.90 1.26
CA ILE A 361 -25.68 -16.75 0.29
C ILE A 361 -26.56 -17.93 -0.18
N MET A 362 -27.31 -18.55 0.72
CA MET A 362 -28.23 -19.64 0.36
C MET A 362 -29.32 -19.17 -0.63
N VAL A 363 -29.88 -17.98 -0.43
CA VAL A 363 -30.99 -17.44 -1.23
C VAL A 363 -30.50 -16.78 -2.52
N ASP A 364 -29.60 -15.82 -2.42
CA ASP A 364 -29.20 -14.94 -3.53
C ASP A 364 -28.16 -15.61 -4.45
N TYR A 365 -27.38 -16.56 -3.91
CA TYR A 365 -26.25 -17.20 -4.59
C TYR A 365 -26.33 -18.74 -4.59
N ASN A 366 -27.51 -19.32 -4.35
CA ASN A 366 -27.78 -20.76 -4.35
C ASN A 366 -26.79 -21.58 -3.49
N GLY A 367 -26.38 -21.04 -2.35
CA GLY A 367 -25.45 -21.69 -1.42
C GLY A 367 -23.98 -21.64 -1.84
N THR A 368 -23.66 -21.02 -2.99
CA THR A 368 -22.28 -20.83 -3.45
C THR A 368 -21.76 -19.47 -2.99
N PHE A 369 -20.58 -19.44 -2.39
CA PHE A 369 -19.97 -18.18 -1.95
C PHE A 369 -19.66 -17.27 -3.17
N PRO A 370 -20.05 -15.98 -3.15
CA PRO A 370 -19.77 -15.06 -4.26
C PRO A 370 -18.28 -14.85 -4.48
N LYS A 371 -17.89 -14.52 -5.72
CA LYS A 371 -16.47 -14.46 -6.13
C LYS A 371 -15.98 -13.06 -6.45
N THR A 372 -16.88 -12.12 -6.73
CA THR A 372 -16.49 -10.73 -7.01
C THR A 372 -16.45 -9.92 -5.71
N TYR A 373 -15.62 -8.87 -5.68
CA TYR A 373 -15.49 -8.02 -4.50
C TYR A 373 -16.82 -7.36 -4.14
N GLU A 374 -17.55 -6.86 -5.14
CA GLU A 374 -18.81 -6.15 -4.97
C GLU A 374 -19.90 -7.06 -4.40
N GLU A 375 -20.01 -8.30 -4.90
CA GLU A 375 -20.95 -9.29 -4.36
C GLU A 375 -20.57 -9.70 -2.92
N ILE A 376 -19.28 -9.93 -2.64
CA ILE A 376 -18.81 -10.27 -1.29
C ILE A 376 -19.10 -9.13 -0.31
N GLN A 377 -18.83 -7.88 -0.71
CA GLN A 377 -19.08 -6.69 0.11
C GLN A 377 -20.57 -6.47 0.35
N SER A 378 -21.46 -6.91 -0.56
CA SER A 378 -22.91 -6.81 -0.40
C SER A 378 -23.49 -7.70 0.71
N LEU A 379 -22.72 -8.68 1.19
CA LEU A 379 -23.17 -9.60 2.23
C LEU A 379 -23.28 -8.92 3.61
N THR A 380 -24.34 -9.26 4.33
CA THR A 380 -24.62 -8.68 5.65
C THR A 380 -23.45 -8.79 6.63
N GLY A 381 -22.93 -7.64 7.08
CA GLY A 381 -21.85 -7.58 8.07
C GLY A 381 -20.44 -7.76 7.49
N ILE A 382 -20.29 -7.81 6.16
CA ILE A 382 -19.01 -7.75 5.46
C ILE A 382 -18.74 -6.29 5.07
N GLY A 383 -17.63 -5.73 5.54
CA GLY A 383 -17.13 -4.41 5.12
C GLY A 383 -15.88 -4.52 4.24
N ASN A 384 -15.32 -3.38 3.82
CA ASN A 384 -14.15 -3.31 2.90
C ASN A 384 -13.01 -4.24 3.31
N TYR A 385 -12.62 -4.24 4.59
CA TYR A 385 -11.58 -5.13 5.11
C TYR A 385 -11.87 -6.61 4.81
N THR A 386 -13.03 -7.10 5.24
CA THR A 386 -13.36 -8.52 5.11
C THR A 386 -13.61 -8.89 3.65
N ALA A 387 -14.18 -7.99 2.84
CA ALA A 387 -14.32 -8.19 1.41
C ALA A 387 -12.95 -8.30 0.71
N GLY A 388 -12.02 -7.38 1.00
CA GLY A 388 -10.64 -7.43 0.46
C GLY A 388 -9.87 -8.66 0.92
N ALA A 389 -10.02 -9.05 2.19
CA ALA A 389 -9.43 -10.28 2.73
C ALA A 389 -9.93 -11.53 2.00
N ILE A 390 -11.25 -11.74 1.92
CA ILE A 390 -11.80 -12.91 1.22
C ILE A 390 -11.43 -12.90 -0.26
N SER A 391 -11.56 -11.76 -0.94
CA SER A 391 -11.27 -11.60 -2.37
C SER A 391 -9.82 -11.94 -2.70
N SER A 392 -8.88 -11.45 -1.89
CA SER A 392 -7.45 -11.70 -2.12
C SER A 392 -7.00 -13.08 -1.65
N PHE A 393 -7.47 -13.57 -0.50
CA PHE A 393 -7.01 -14.84 0.09
C PHE A 393 -7.62 -16.06 -0.60
N SER A 394 -8.87 -15.96 -1.06
CA SER A 394 -9.61 -17.09 -1.65
C SER A 394 -9.54 -17.08 -3.18
N PHE A 395 -9.56 -15.88 -3.79
CA PHE A 395 -9.74 -15.72 -5.24
C PHE A 395 -8.58 -15.00 -5.93
N GLY A 396 -7.54 -14.60 -5.19
CA GLY A 396 -6.37 -13.92 -5.76
C GLY A 396 -6.65 -12.52 -6.32
N LEU A 397 -7.82 -11.92 -6.00
CA LEU A 397 -8.17 -10.61 -6.54
C LEU A 397 -7.39 -9.50 -5.82
N PRO A 398 -6.87 -8.48 -6.53
CA PRO A 398 -5.98 -7.45 -5.98
C PRO A 398 -6.74 -6.33 -5.24
N TYR A 399 -7.56 -6.72 -4.25
CA TYR A 399 -8.29 -5.78 -3.38
C TYR A 399 -7.59 -5.68 -2.01
N PRO A 400 -7.42 -4.46 -1.46
CA PRO A 400 -6.69 -4.26 -0.21
C PRO A 400 -7.48 -4.77 1.01
N ALA A 401 -6.78 -5.37 1.98
CA ALA A 401 -7.35 -5.80 3.26
C ALA A 401 -6.83 -4.93 4.42
N VAL A 402 -7.46 -3.78 4.67
CA VAL A 402 -6.94 -2.73 5.58
C VAL A 402 -7.54 -2.81 7.01
N ASP A 403 -6.83 -3.48 7.92
CA ASP A 403 -7.13 -3.50 9.37
C ASP A 403 -6.30 -2.45 10.16
N GLY A 404 -6.39 -2.51 11.50
CA GLY A 404 -5.60 -1.63 12.37
C GLY A 404 -4.08 -1.91 12.35
N ASN A 405 -3.65 -3.09 11.92
CA ASN A 405 -2.24 -3.41 11.71
C ASN A 405 -1.73 -2.76 10.43
N VAL A 406 -2.46 -2.94 9.33
CA VAL A 406 -2.13 -2.32 8.03
C VAL A 406 -2.13 -0.80 8.14
N LEU A 407 -3.15 -0.19 8.75
CA LEU A 407 -3.18 1.27 8.94
C LEU A 407 -1.89 1.77 9.63
N ARG A 408 -1.48 1.14 10.73
CA ARG A 408 -0.24 1.49 11.44
C ARG A 408 1.01 1.30 10.59
N VAL A 409 1.11 0.18 9.88
CA VAL A 409 2.28 -0.13 9.03
C VAL A 409 2.39 0.92 7.93
N ILE A 410 1.30 1.18 7.21
CA ILE A 410 1.30 2.09 6.08
C ILE A 410 1.58 3.53 6.53
N THR A 411 0.90 4.03 7.56
CA THR A 411 1.17 5.40 8.04
C THR A 411 2.60 5.58 8.52
N ARG A 412 3.24 4.56 9.10
CA ARG A 412 4.67 4.61 9.46
C ARG A 412 5.59 4.56 8.24
N ILE A 413 5.30 3.69 7.27
CA ILE A 413 6.11 3.59 6.04
C ILE A 413 6.08 4.90 5.27
N THR A 414 4.93 5.56 5.19
CA THR A 414 4.75 6.81 4.43
C THR A 414 4.88 8.09 5.29
N ALA A 415 5.17 7.96 6.59
CA ALA A 415 5.15 9.06 7.57
C ALA A 415 3.87 9.93 7.55
N ASP A 416 2.72 9.29 7.33
CA ASP A 416 1.40 9.94 7.27
C ASP A 416 0.84 10.14 8.68
N ASP A 417 0.61 11.40 9.06
CA ASP A 417 0.12 11.82 10.38
C ASP A 417 -1.42 11.95 10.45
N SER A 418 -2.12 11.47 9.42
CA SER A 418 -3.58 11.40 9.42
C SER A 418 -4.09 10.48 10.54
N ASP A 419 -5.16 10.93 11.21
CA ASP A 419 -5.83 10.13 12.25
C ASP A 419 -6.47 8.87 11.67
N ILE A 420 -5.92 7.70 12.05
CA ILE A 420 -6.38 6.40 11.52
C ILE A 420 -7.77 5.99 12.01
N MET A 421 -8.36 6.76 12.93
CA MET A 421 -9.76 6.58 13.35
C MET A 421 -10.76 7.15 12.33
N LYS A 422 -10.31 7.99 11.39
CA LYS A 422 -11.18 8.58 10.35
C LYS A 422 -11.39 7.64 9.18
N GLN A 423 -12.64 7.57 8.70
CA GLN A 423 -12.98 6.76 7.51
C GLN A 423 -12.27 7.25 6.24
N SER A 424 -12.05 8.56 6.12
CA SER A 424 -11.31 9.17 5.01
C SER A 424 -9.88 8.65 4.91
N THR A 425 -9.18 8.52 6.05
CA THR A 425 -7.81 8.01 6.12
C THR A 425 -7.74 6.54 5.69
N ARG A 426 -8.68 5.70 6.15
CA ARG A 426 -8.77 4.32 5.68
C ARG A 426 -8.99 4.26 4.17
N LYS A 427 -9.93 5.04 3.62
CA LYS A 427 -10.20 5.09 2.18
C LYS A 427 -8.96 5.51 1.39
N GLN A 428 -8.25 6.53 1.83
CA GLN A 428 -7.01 6.98 1.19
C GLN A 428 -5.94 5.89 1.16
N ILE A 429 -5.77 5.14 2.26
CA ILE A 429 -4.82 4.03 2.33
C ILE A 429 -5.26 2.86 1.43
N GLU A 430 -6.55 2.54 1.38
CA GLU A 430 -7.12 1.54 0.47
C GLU A 430 -6.80 1.88 -1.00
N GLU A 431 -7.03 3.14 -1.42
CA GLU A 431 -6.72 3.59 -2.79
C GLU A 431 -5.22 3.55 -3.11
N LYS A 432 -4.36 3.97 -2.16
CA LYS A 432 -2.90 3.87 -2.32
C LYS A 432 -2.45 2.42 -2.50
N LEU A 433 -2.95 1.51 -1.66
CA LEU A 433 -2.59 0.09 -1.73
C LEU A 433 -3.08 -0.58 -3.00
N LYS A 434 -4.28 -0.24 -3.49
CA LYS A 434 -4.83 -0.78 -4.73
C LYS A 434 -3.90 -0.60 -5.94
N LYS A 435 -3.09 0.48 -5.95
CA LYS A 435 -2.11 0.75 -7.02
C LYS A 435 -0.85 -0.13 -6.97
N VAL A 436 -0.54 -0.73 -5.82
CA VAL A 436 0.73 -1.45 -5.59
C VAL A 436 0.58 -2.93 -5.26
N ILE A 437 -0.65 -3.43 -5.05
CA ILE A 437 -0.88 -4.86 -4.81
C ILE A 437 -0.45 -5.66 -6.04
N PRO A 438 0.50 -6.62 -5.91
CA PRO A 438 0.87 -7.48 -7.02
C PRO A 438 -0.31 -8.39 -7.39
N LYS A 439 -0.66 -8.44 -8.69
CA LYS A 439 -1.81 -9.22 -9.17
C LYS A 439 -1.66 -10.72 -8.92
N ASP A 440 -0.45 -11.26 -9.06
CA ASP A 440 -0.20 -12.69 -8.98
C ASP A 440 -0.07 -13.22 -7.54
N CYS A 441 0.08 -12.33 -6.55
CA CYS A 441 0.27 -12.71 -5.14
C CYS A 441 -0.44 -11.77 -4.17
N ALA A 442 -1.63 -11.27 -4.56
CA ALA A 442 -2.44 -10.35 -3.76
C ALA A 442 -2.73 -10.87 -2.34
N GLY A 443 -3.02 -12.17 -2.21
CA GLY A 443 -3.27 -12.80 -0.92
C GLY A 443 -2.06 -12.78 0.01
N ASP A 444 -0.89 -13.17 -0.50
CA ASP A 444 0.38 -13.13 0.25
C ASP A 444 0.78 -11.71 0.62
N PHE A 445 0.57 -10.74 -0.27
CA PHE A 445 0.87 -9.34 0.00
C PHE A 445 0.00 -8.77 1.13
N ASN A 446 -1.32 -8.96 1.06
CA ASN A 446 -2.23 -8.49 2.10
C ASN A 446 -1.99 -9.19 3.44
N GLN A 447 -1.80 -10.52 3.44
CA GLN A 447 -1.45 -11.24 4.66
C GLN A 447 -0.08 -10.81 5.20
N GLY A 448 0.87 -10.50 4.32
CA GLY A 448 2.17 -9.94 4.65
C GLY A 448 2.06 -8.61 5.39
N LEU A 449 1.19 -7.70 4.96
CA LEU A 449 0.97 -6.41 5.64
C LEU A 449 0.42 -6.61 7.04
N ILE A 450 -0.58 -7.49 7.17
CA ILE A 450 -1.21 -7.83 8.46
C ILE A 450 -0.16 -8.48 9.38
N GLU A 451 0.62 -9.43 8.87
CA GLU A 451 1.65 -10.15 9.63
C GLU A 451 2.77 -9.21 10.06
N LEU A 452 3.24 -8.33 9.18
CA LEU A 452 4.27 -7.33 9.48
C LEU A 452 3.83 -6.44 10.64
N GLY A 453 2.59 -5.95 10.62
CA GLY A 453 2.03 -5.19 11.74
C GLY A 453 1.86 -6.04 13.00
N ALA A 454 1.54 -7.33 12.87
CA ALA A 454 1.28 -8.20 14.01
C ALA A 454 2.56 -8.60 14.78
N ILE A 455 3.69 -8.83 14.11
CA ILE A 455 4.88 -9.44 14.73
C ILE A 455 6.15 -8.58 14.69
N VAL A 456 6.23 -7.57 13.80
CA VAL A 456 7.42 -6.70 13.65
C VAL A 456 7.08 -5.27 14.02
N CYS A 457 6.18 -4.63 13.27
CA CYS A 457 5.71 -3.27 13.48
C CYS A 457 4.56 -3.27 14.51
N VAL A 458 4.86 -3.80 15.71
CA VAL A 458 3.87 -4.06 16.76
C VAL A 458 3.27 -2.78 17.34
N PRO A 459 2.02 -2.83 17.86
CA PRO A 459 1.44 -1.74 18.63
C PRO A 459 1.91 -1.82 20.09
N ASN A 460 1.93 -0.68 20.80
CA ASN A 460 2.16 -0.62 22.25
C ASN A 460 3.47 -1.29 22.72
N GLY A 461 4.58 -0.93 22.08
CA GLY A 461 5.91 -1.43 22.37
C GLY A 461 6.90 -0.94 21.32
N GLU A 462 8.18 -1.23 21.50
CA GLU A 462 9.21 -0.89 20.52
C GLU A 462 9.08 -1.84 19.31
N PRO A 463 8.85 -1.31 18.08
CA PRO A 463 8.81 -2.14 16.90
C PRO A 463 10.19 -2.71 16.58
N LYS A 464 10.22 -3.93 16.04
CA LYS A 464 11.45 -4.65 15.67
C LYS A 464 12.00 -4.16 14.35
N CYS A 465 12.35 -2.88 14.27
CA CYS A 465 12.73 -2.24 13.01
C CYS A 465 13.97 -2.88 12.36
N GLU A 466 14.88 -3.48 13.12
CA GLU A 466 16.05 -4.19 12.56
C GLU A 466 15.67 -5.48 11.79
N GLU A 467 14.53 -6.08 12.12
CA GLU A 467 13.98 -7.26 11.44
C GLU A 467 12.99 -6.89 10.31
N CYS A 468 12.70 -5.60 10.14
CA CYS A 468 11.65 -5.12 9.24
C CYS A 468 12.16 -5.03 7.80
N PRO A 469 11.51 -5.70 6.82
CA PRO A 469 11.92 -5.61 5.42
C PRO A 469 11.76 -4.19 4.85
N ALA A 470 10.90 -3.36 5.47
CA ALA A 470 10.68 -1.98 5.07
C ALA A 470 11.61 -0.97 5.75
N ALA A 471 12.51 -1.41 6.65
CA ALA A 471 13.38 -0.50 7.40
C ALA A 471 14.21 0.46 6.54
N PRO A 472 14.78 0.05 5.38
CA PRO A 472 15.61 0.94 4.57
C PRO A 472 14.86 2.13 3.96
N PHE A 473 13.54 2.04 3.80
CA PHE A 473 12.71 3.06 3.13
C PHE A 473 11.53 3.54 3.98
N CYS A 474 11.41 3.10 5.24
CA CYS A 474 10.36 3.54 6.15
C CYS A 474 10.59 4.99 6.57
N GLN A 475 9.73 5.90 6.10
CA GLN A 475 9.87 7.33 6.33
C GLN A 475 9.78 7.70 7.82
N ALA A 476 8.91 7.05 8.60
CA ALA A 476 8.86 7.29 10.03
C ALA A 476 10.15 6.90 10.76
N ARG A 477 10.87 5.86 10.29
CA ARG A 477 12.18 5.49 10.86
C ARG A 477 13.24 6.52 10.49
N ILE A 478 13.31 6.90 9.21
CA ILE A 478 14.26 7.90 8.70
C ILE A 478 14.08 9.24 9.41
N GLN A 479 12.83 9.64 9.67
CA GLN A 479 12.48 10.92 10.31
C GLN A 479 12.41 10.83 11.85
N GLY A 480 12.62 9.66 12.46
CA GLY A 480 12.51 9.49 13.93
C GLY A 480 11.09 9.54 14.50
N LYS A 481 10.04 9.42 13.68
CA LYS A 481 8.61 9.55 14.06
C LYS A 481 7.90 8.24 14.43
N ILE A 482 8.63 7.15 14.63
CA ILE A 482 8.05 5.82 14.90
C ILE A 482 7.13 5.81 16.13
N GLN A 483 7.47 6.57 17.17
CA GLN A 483 6.71 6.64 18.43
C GLN A 483 5.49 7.58 18.35
N GLU A 484 5.47 8.49 17.37
CA GLU A 484 4.37 9.43 17.15
C GLU A 484 3.26 8.80 16.28
N LEU A 485 3.63 7.82 15.46
CA LEU A 485 2.73 7.18 14.51
C LEU A 485 2.31 5.76 14.96
N PRO A 486 1.05 5.37 14.74
CA PRO A 486 0.00 6.10 14.03
C PRO A 486 -0.72 7.10 14.95
N VAL A 487 -1.19 8.22 14.39
CA VAL A 487 -2.04 9.18 15.11
C VAL A 487 -3.41 8.55 15.36
N LYS A 488 -3.89 8.64 16.61
CA LYS A 488 -5.20 8.17 17.04
C LYS A 488 -5.82 9.16 18.02
N GLU A 489 -7.03 9.61 17.74
CA GLU A 489 -7.80 10.36 18.74
C GLU A 489 -8.10 9.52 19.99
N LYS A 490 -8.06 10.18 21.16
CA LYS A 490 -8.37 9.51 22.43
C LYS A 490 -9.84 9.10 22.46
N ALA A 491 -10.07 7.82 22.71
CA ALA A 491 -11.42 7.31 22.93
C ALA A 491 -12.08 8.02 24.14
N LYS A 492 -13.40 8.20 24.07
CA LYS A 492 -14.20 8.71 25.20
C LYS A 492 -14.05 7.79 26.42
N ALA A 493 -14.13 8.39 27.61
CA ALA A 493 -14.17 7.63 28.85
C ALA A 493 -15.37 6.66 28.86
N ARG A 494 -15.18 5.47 29.44
CA ARG A 494 -16.23 4.46 29.55
C ARG A 494 -17.30 4.92 30.54
N ARG A 495 -18.57 4.59 30.25
CA ARG A 495 -19.64 4.73 31.23
C ARG A 495 -19.51 3.65 32.30
N ILE A 496 -19.54 4.01 33.57
CA ILE A 496 -19.53 3.05 34.69
C ILE A 496 -20.98 2.68 35.02
N GLU A 497 -21.27 1.39 35.10
CA GLU A 497 -22.55 0.84 35.54
C GLU A 497 -22.35 -0.02 36.78
N LYS A 498 -23.11 0.28 37.83
CA LYS A 498 -23.12 -0.51 39.06
C LYS A 498 -24.14 -1.64 38.91
N LYS A 499 -23.75 -2.84 39.32
CA LYS A 499 -24.57 -4.04 39.16
C LYS A 499 -24.55 -4.87 40.44
N THR A 500 -25.71 -5.39 40.84
CA THR A 500 -25.81 -6.45 41.85
C THR A 500 -26.20 -7.74 41.16
N VAL A 501 -25.32 -8.74 41.22
CA VAL A 501 -25.52 -10.08 40.63
C VAL A 501 -26.03 -11.03 41.71
N LEU A 502 -27.05 -11.83 41.39
CA LEU A 502 -27.68 -12.76 42.30
C LEU A 502 -27.48 -14.19 41.78
N ILE A 503 -26.89 -15.05 42.59
CA ILE A 503 -26.90 -16.50 42.41
C ILE A 503 -28.06 -17.01 43.26
N LEU A 504 -29.25 -17.15 42.66
CA LEU A 504 -30.43 -17.70 43.33
C LEU A 504 -30.41 -19.22 43.18
N ARG A 505 -30.39 -19.94 44.31
CA ARG A 505 -30.35 -21.40 44.37
C ARG A 505 -31.66 -21.97 44.88
N ASP A 506 -32.25 -22.87 44.11
CA ASP A 506 -33.34 -23.74 44.55
C ASP A 506 -32.80 -25.18 44.47
N GLU A 507 -32.66 -25.84 45.61
CA GLU A 507 -31.89 -27.08 45.75
C GLU A 507 -30.49 -27.02 45.09
N ASP A 508 -30.28 -27.79 44.03
CA ASP A 508 -29.06 -27.89 43.21
C ASP A 508 -29.12 -27.03 41.93
N LYS A 509 -30.24 -26.37 41.66
CA LYS A 509 -30.47 -25.56 40.47
C LYS A 509 -30.17 -24.09 40.70
N ILE A 510 -29.77 -23.41 39.63
CA ILE A 510 -29.45 -21.98 39.62
C ILE A 510 -30.40 -21.24 38.69
N ALA A 511 -30.92 -20.11 39.17
CA ALA A 511 -31.73 -19.22 38.35
C ALA A 511 -30.88 -18.53 37.27
N ILE A 512 -31.33 -18.61 36.02
CA ILE A 512 -30.84 -17.83 34.89
C ILE A 512 -32.00 -17.18 34.15
N CYS A 513 -31.72 -16.14 33.37
CA CYS A 513 -32.73 -15.52 32.51
C CYS A 513 -32.16 -15.13 31.14
N LYS A 514 -33.02 -15.15 30.12
CA LYS A 514 -32.63 -14.74 28.77
C LYS A 514 -32.74 -13.22 28.65
N ARG A 515 -31.66 -12.58 28.18
CA ARG A 515 -31.63 -11.14 27.89
C ARG A 515 -32.54 -10.80 26.72
N PRO A 516 -33.08 -9.57 26.64
CA PRO A 516 -33.87 -9.12 25.50
C PRO A 516 -33.14 -9.30 24.15
N ALA A 517 -33.91 -9.38 23.07
CA ALA A 517 -33.37 -9.56 21.71
C ALA A 517 -32.59 -8.34 21.16
N LYS A 518 -32.57 -7.22 21.89
CA LYS A 518 -31.86 -5.99 21.53
C LYS A 518 -31.04 -5.47 22.71
N GLY A 519 -30.00 -4.70 22.41
CA GLY A 519 -29.13 -4.07 23.40
C GLY A 519 -27.85 -4.87 23.71
N LEU A 520 -27.17 -4.50 24.80
CA LEU A 520 -25.92 -5.12 25.21
C LEU A 520 -26.15 -6.60 25.55
N LEU A 521 -25.33 -7.48 24.95
CA LEU A 521 -25.37 -8.94 25.17
C LEU A 521 -26.75 -9.54 24.83
N ALA A 522 -27.44 -8.96 23.83
CA ALA A 522 -28.77 -9.38 23.40
C ALA A 522 -28.88 -10.90 23.18
N GLY A 523 -29.99 -11.49 23.63
CA GLY A 523 -30.34 -12.90 23.45
C GLY A 523 -29.49 -13.92 24.21
N LEU A 524 -28.45 -13.50 24.93
CA LEU A 524 -27.67 -14.38 25.81
C LEU A 524 -28.39 -14.63 27.12
N TYR A 525 -27.99 -15.68 27.83
CA TYR A 525 -28.46 -15.92 29.19
C TYR A 525 -27.56 -15.21 30.21
N GLU A 526 -28.12 -14.88 31.36
CA GLU A 526 -27.39 -14.24 32.43
C GLU A 526 -27.85 -14.71 33.81
N LEU A 527 -26.98 -14.50 34.79
CA LEU A 527 -27.38 -14.52 36.19
C LEU A 527 -28.28 -13.31 36.46
N PRO A 528 -29.39 -13.47 37.22
CA PRO A 528 -30.24 -12.36 37.62
C PRO A 528 -29.42 -11.20 38.19
N ASN A 529 -29.64 -10.00 37.69
CA ASN A 529 -28.90 -8.82 38.12
C ASN A 529 -29.74 -7.54 38.11
N ILE A 530 -29.31 -6.56 38.90
CA ILE A 530 -29.99 -5.28 39.13
C ILE A 530 -28.99 -4.15 38.86
N GLU A 531 -29.44 -3.06 38.22
CA GLU A 531 -28.58 -1.92 37.80
C GLU A 531 -28.18 -0.96 38.92
N GLU A 532 -28.00 -1.47 40.12
CA GLU A 532 -27.57 -0.71 41.29
C GLU A 532 -26.75 -1.61 42.23
N HIS A 533 -26.04 -1.02 43.19
CA HIS A 533 -25.42 -1.78 44.28
C HIS A 533 -26.38 -1.87 45.45
N LEU A 534 -26.90 -3.06 45.70
CA LEU A 534 -27.83 -3.32 46.79
C LEU A 534 -27.14 -3.92 48.01
N ASN A 535 -27.65 -3.54 49.18
CA ASN A 535 -27.32 -4.15 50.46
C ASN A 535 -28.20 -5.38 50.75
N LYS A 536 -27.88 -6.10 51.83
CA LYS A 536 -28.56 -7.35 52.19
C LYS A 536 -30.07 -7.17 52.46
N LYS A 537 -30.50 -6.03 53.01
CA LYS A 537 -31.93 -5.76 53.28
C LYS A 537 -32.70 -5.54 51.99
N GLU A 538 -32.15 -4.74 51.09
CA GLU A 538 -32.74 -4.48 49.75
C GLU A 538 -32.86 -5.75 48.93
N ILE A 539 -31.87 -6.63 48.97
CA ILE A 539 -31.92 -7.95 48.29
C ILE A 539 -33.00 -8.84 48.86
N THR A 540 -33.14 -8.86 50.20
CA THR A 540 -34.19 -9.63 50.87
C THR A 540 -35.56 -9.17 50.41
N GLN A 541 -35.76 -7.85 50.32
CA GLN A 541 -37.00 -7.25 49.85
C GLN A 541 -37.26 -7.55 48.36
N TYR A 542 -36.24 -7.39 47.52
CA TYR A 542 -36.32 -7.71 46.09
C TYR A 542 -36.71 -9.18 45.85
N CYS A 543 -36.11 -10.13 46.57
CA CYS A 543 -36.45 -11.55 46.44
C CYS A 543 -37.95 -11.78 46.72
N LYS A 544 -38.47 -11.19 47.81
CA LYS A 544 -39.90 -11.29 48.16
C LYS A 544 -40.80 -10.70 47.08
N GLU A 545 -40.44 -9.54 46.52
CA GLU A 545 -41.20 -8.88 45.44
C GLU A 545 -41.27 -9.74 44.17
N ILE A 546 -40.21 -10.47 43.85
CA ILE A 546 -40.19 -11.40 42.72
C ILE A 546 -40.79 -12.77 43.05
N GLY A 547 -41.36 -12.95 44.25
CA GLY A 547 -42.05 -14.17 44.65
C GLY A 547 -41.13 -15.29 45.15
N LEU A 548 -39.91 -14.96 45.57
CA LEU A 548 -38.92 -15.89 46.13
C LEU A 548 -38.67 -15.58 47.62
N MET A 549 -38.70 -16.60 48.48
CA MET A 549 -38.38 -16.44 49.90
C MET A 549 -36.91 -16.80 50.16
N PRO A 550 -36.03 -15.84 50.48
CA PRO A 550 -34.62 -16.14 50.75
C PRO A 550 -34.43 -16.76 52.14
N ILE A 551 -33.82 -17.94 52.20
CA ILE A 551 -33.46 -18.67 53.44
C ILE A 551 -32.08 -18.25 53.93
N HIS A 552 -31.12 -18.14 53.01
CA HIS A 552 -29.74 -17.78 53.33
C HIS A 552 -29.21 -16.80 52.31
N ILE A 553 -28.53 -15.73 52.76
CA ILE A 553 -27.91 -14.72 51.88
C ILE A 553 -26.45 -14.53 52.31
N LYS A 554 -25.53 -14.89 51.41
CA LYS A 554 -24.09 -14.77 51.55
C LYS A 554 -23.54 -13.77 50.52
N LYS A 555 -22.79 -12.78 50.97
CA LYS A 555 -22.13 -11.81 50.08
C LYS A 555 -20.96 -12.49 49.36
N LEU A 556 -20.82 -12.23 48.07
CA LEU A 556 -19.75 -12.74 47.22
C LEU A 556 -18.69 -11.67 46.96
N PRO A 557 -17.48 -12.07 46.50
CA PRO A 557 -16.47 -11.13 46.06
C PRO A 557 -16.98 -10.18 44.97
N ALA A 558 -16.54 -8.94 45.02
CA ALA A 558 -16.82 -7.97 43.96
C ALA A 558 -16.08 -8.35 42.67
N ALA A 559 -16.70 -8.04 41.54
CA ALA A 559 -16.15 -8.28 40.22
C ALA A 559 -16.21 -7.00 39.39
N LYS A 560 -15.33 -6.88 38.41
CA LYS A 560 -15.43 -5.86 37.38
C LYS A 560 -15.33 -6.51 36.02
N HIS A 561 -16.08 -5.99 35.06
CA HIS A 561 -16.00 -6.41 33.66
C HIS A 561 -15.95 -5.18 32.75
N ILE A 562 -15.05 -5.19 31.78
CA ILE A 562 -14.77 -4.04 30.93
C ILE A 562 -15.20 -4.36 29.50
N PHE A 563 -16.15 -3.58 29.00
CA PHE A 563 -16.50 -3.50 27.58
C PHE A 563 -15.75 -2.32 26.92
N SER A 564 -15.85 -2.20 25.59
CA SER A 564 -15.21 -1.08 24.88
C SER A 564 -15.78 0.28 25.29
N HIS A 565 -17.07 0.37 25.63
CA HIS A 565 -17.79 1.62 25.91
C HIS A 565 -18.38 1.70 27.34
N ILE A 566 -18.42 0.58 28.06
CA ILE A 566 -19.03 0.45 29.40
C ILE A 566 -18.08 -0.32 30.33
N GLU A 567 -18.08 0.00 31.61
CA GLU A 567 -17.49 -0.81 32.68
C GLU A 567 -18.58 -1.23 33.66
N TRP A 568 -18.74 -2.53 33.87
CA TRP A 568 -19.59 -3.08 34.92
C TRP A 568 -18.80 -3.24 36.20
N GLN A 569 -19.24 -2.56 37.26
CA GLN A 569 -18.76 -2.76 38.62
C GLN A 569 -19.81 -3.57 39.38
N MET A 570 -19.50 -4.83 39.63
CA MET A 570 -20.42 -5.83 40.17
C MET A 570 -20.12 -6.14 41.63
N ILE A 571 -21.19 -6.22 42.42
CA ILE A 571 -21.21 -6.95 43.69
C ILE A 571 -22.10 -8.18 43.52
N GLY A 572 -21.84 -9.24 44.28
CA GLY A 572 -22.58 -10.50 44.13
C GLY A 572 -23.16 -11.00 45.45
N TYR A 573 -24.23 -11.76 45.38
CA TYR A 573 -24.81 -12.49 46.51
C TYR A 573 -25.24 -13.90 46.09
N ASP A 574 -24.93 -14.88 46.93
CA ASP A 574 -25.41 -16.26 46.84
C ASP A 574 -26.58 -16.42 47.80
N ILE A 575 -27.73 -16.83 47.25
CA ILE A 575 -29.02 -16.77 47.90
C ILE A 575 -29.70 -18.12 47.73
N ARG A 576 -29.88 -18.86 48.83
CA ARG A 576 -30.73 -20.05 48.83
C ARG A 576 -32.17 -19.61 49.04
N VAL A 577 -33.06 -20.00 48.15
CA VAL A 577 -34.50 -19.74 48.26
C VAL A 577 -35.23 -21.01 48.70
N ASP A 578 -36.41 -20.84 49.28
CA ASP A 578 -37.37 -21.94 49.50
C ASP A 578 -37.90 -22.45 48.15
N GLU A 579 -38.38 -23.71 48.07
CA GLU A 579 -38.81 -24.43 46.84
C GLU A 579 -39.98 -23.73 46.12
N LEU A 580 -39.67 -22.60 45.49
CA LEU A 580 -40.61 -21.60 44.99
C LEU A 580 -40.29 -21.22 43.53
N GLU A 581 -39.59 -22.07 42.77
CA GLU A 581 -39.42 -21.90 41.32
C GLU A 581 -40.75 -21.54 40.63
N LYS A 582 -41.84 -22.18 41.07
CA LYS A 582 -43.21 -22.01 40.55
C LYS A 582 -43.87 -20.68 40.89
N THR A 583 -43.38 -19.94 41.89
CA THR A 583 -43.95 -18.64 42.30
C THR A 583 -43.10 -17.46 41.86
N ASN A 584 -42.01 -17.70 41.11
CA ASN A 584 -41.14 -16.62 40.65
C ASN A 584 -41.81 -15.78 39.55
N ASN A 585 -42.11 -14.52 39.85
CA ASN A 585 -42.81 -13.59 38.97
C ASN A 585 -41.96 -13.09 37.80
N LYS A 586 -40.64 -13.31 37.85
CA LYS A 586 -39.68 -12.91 36.81
C LYS A 586 -39.45 -13.97 35.75
N LYS A 587 -40.07 -15.15 35.88
CA LYS A 587 -39.91 -16.30 34.97
C LYS A 587 -38.44 -16.70 34.76
N TYR A 588 -37.65 -16.65 35.85
CA TYR A 588 -36.32 -17.23 35.85
C TYR A 588 -36.41 -18.74 35.64
N LEU A 589 -35.42 -19.27 34.93
CA LEU A 589 -35.27 -20.69 34.68
C LEU A 589 -34.32 -21.25 35.74
N PHE A 590 -34.74 -22.23 36.54
CA PHE A 590 -33.84 -22.90 37.48
C PHE A 590 -33.28 -24.14 36.81
N ILE A 591 -31.99 -24.07 36.46
CA ILE A 591 -31.31 -25.08 35.65
C ILE A 591 -30.11 -25.63 36.44
N HIS A 592 -29.82 -26.92 36.27
CA HIS A 592 -28.65 -27.53 36.90
C HIS A 592 -27.35 -26.90 36.34
N PRO A 593 -26.33 -26.59 37.16
CA PRO A 593 -25.10 -25.92 36.72
C PRO A 593 -24.41 -26.58 35.52
N GLU A 594 -24.42 -27.92 35.46
CA GLU A 594 -23.83 -28.67 34.33
C GLU A 594 -24.57 -28.42 33.01
N GLU A 595 -25.89 -28.31 33.05
CA GLU A 595 -26.73 -28.04 31.88
C GLU A 595 -26.58 -26.59 31.43
N ILE A 596 -26.49 -25.64 32.38
CA ILE A 596 -26.13 -24.24 32.10
C ILE A 596 -24.82 -24.18 31.31
N GLN A 597 -23.79 -24.89 31.76
CA GLN A 597 -22.50 -24.88 31.10
C GLN A 597 -22.53 -25.50 29.70
N LYS A 598 -23.40 -26.47 29.44
CA LYS A 598 -23.49 -27.18 28.15
C LYS A 598 -24.36 -26.45 27.13
N GLU A 599 -25.51 -25.92 27.54
CA GLU A 599 -26.58 -25.52 26.61
C GLU A 599 -26.80 -24.01 26.57
N TYR A 600 -26.56 -23.31 27.68
CA TYR A 600 -26.93 -21.91 27.82
C TYR A 600 -25.72 -21.00 27.58
N PRO A 601 -25.75 -20.10 26.58
CA PRO A 601 -24.65 -19.17 26.32
C PRO A 601 -24.65 -18.02 27.34
N ILE A 602 -23.69 -18.03 28.27
CA ILE A 602 -23.50 -17.01 29.30
C ILE A 602 -22.25 -16.17 28.98
N PRO A 603 -22.36 -14.83 28.95
CA PRO A 603 -21.24 -13.99 28.61
C PRO A 603 -20.17 -13.98 29.71
N SER A 604 -18.92 -13.78 29.29
CA SER A 604 -17.75 -13.64 30.18
C SER A 604 -17.90 -12.54 31.24
N ALA A 605 -18.88 -11.64 31.08
CA ALA A 605 -19.27 -10.68 32.11
C ALA A 605 -19.60 -11.35 33.45
N PHE A 606 -20.17 -12.55 33.44
CA PHE A 606 -20.54 -13.29 34.65
C PHE A 606 -19.54 -14.39 35.02
N GLU A 607 -18.42 -14.55 34.29
CA GLU A 607 -17.48 -15.67 34.46
C GLU A 607 -16.98 -15.84 35.91
N LYS A 608 -16.74 -14.73 36.63
CA LYS A 608 -16.29 -14.78 38.03
C LYS A 608 -17.34 -15.38 38.96
N TYR A 609 -18.62 -15.14 38.71
CA TYR A 609 -19.72 -15.69 39.51
C TYR A 609 -20.07 -17.11 39.07
N MET A 610 -19.98 -17.38 37.77
CA MET A 610 -20.14 -18.73 37.19
C MET A 610 -19.10 -19.74 37.67
N LYS A 611 -17.95 -19.28 38.18
CA LYS A 611 -16.92 -20.14 38.81
C LYS A 611 -17.25 -20.53 40.26
N LEU A 612 -18.30 -19.97 40.84
CA LEU A 612 -18.74 -20.20 42.22
C LEU A 612 -19.99 -21.09 42.31
N ILE A 613 -20.58 -21.40 41.16
CA ILE A 613 -21.58 -22.45 41.00
C ILE A 613 -20.87 -23.68 40.46
#